data_AF-A0A8J7P646-F1
#
_entry.id   AF-A0A8J7P646-F1
#
_cell.length_a   1.000
_cell.length_b   1.000
_cell.length_c   1.000
_cell.angle_alpha   90.00
_cell.angle_beta   90.00
_cell.angle_gamma   90.00
#
_symmetry.space_group_name_H-M   'P 1'
#
loop_
_entity.id
_entity.type
_entity.pdbx_description
1 polymer ?
#
loop_
_entity_poly.entity_id
_entity_poly.type
_entity_poly.pdbx_seq_one_letter_code
_entity_poly.pdbx_strand_id
1 'polypeptide(L)'
;MKFNVIFVISMLLILISTQVLAQEDVAEESAGVTPDSFLWGLDVALDKLALALTFDNEAKAEKGLEIAEERLLEIKVMATEKKIKAMAKAENEHGKVVVKVKESIENIEEDDPTEEVKTVIKLEKKIGEHQANLEDVKQKIDIKIRGELTEEQQSLIDSVLSNLEGQTGELKIKVVNKKDKTKIKIKVKTGKSEAEIEKEVEDIEDETGLTRDRTIWAQKAIEHTVEKIANAEEKINEKISEGENVTVALEFLEQAKDMLAQAKLKLNVEEYKEARKLAQDAGILAMHAKRGKSFEKIEVEEEEEEVACITHEECKIGEVCIEGECEKVKEEKLECVVDTDCKKDEICIEGECEELEEEAEEEEELECTVDADCKEGEICTDGKCEKVEEEKAPECVVDIDCEEGEVCTEGKCEKVEEPECTIDTDCKEDEACIEGTCEKIEE
;
A
#
# COMPACT_ATOMS: atom_id res chain seq x y z
N MET A 1 -84.84 3.49 -44.72
CA MET A 1 -84.18 4.70 -44.16
C MET A 1 -83.73 4.35 -42.76
N LYS A 2 -82.49 3.89 -42.59
CA LYS A 2 -81.32 4.64 -42.07
C LYS A 2 -81.49 5.11 -40.62
N PHE A 3 -80.95 4.32 -39.68
CA PHE A 3 -80.24 4.77 -38.47
C PHE A 3 -79.38 3.59 -38.02
N ASN A 4 -78.08 3.59 -38.37
CA ASN A 4 -77.12 2.63 -37.84
C ASN A 4 -76.10 3.36 -36.98
N VAL A 5 -76.04 2.88 -35.76
CA VAL A 5 -75.21 3.28 -34.63
C VAL A 5 -73.75 2.96 -34.93
N ILE A 6 -72.89 3.94 -34.72
CA ILE A 6 -71.42 3.82 -34.74
C ILE A 6 -71.02 3.14 -33.43
N PHE A 7 -70.55 1.90 -33.51
CA PHE A 7 -69.97 1.17 -32.39
C PHE A 7 -68.80 0.30 -32.88
N VAL A 8 -67.69 0.93 -33.22
CA VAL A 8 -66.37 0.28 -33.30
C VAL A 8 -65.34 1.35 -32.98
N ILE A 9 -64.72 1.27 -31.81
CA ILE A 9 -63.35 1.65 -31.41
C ILE A 9 -63.36 1.51 -29.88
N SER A 10 -63.22 0.27 -29.44
CA SER A 10 -62.77 -0.07 -28.09
C SER A 10 -61.79 -1.20 -28.30
N MET A 11 -60.66 -1.17 -27.58
CA MET A 11 -59.60 -2.18 -27.56
C MET A 11 -58.49 -2.02 -28.62
N LEU A 12 -57.64 -0.99 -28.49
CA LEU A 12 -56.16 -1.12 -28.58
C LEU A 12 -55.45 0.20 -28.18
N LEU A 13 -55.55 0.60 -26.91
CA LEU A 13 -54.56 1.48 -26.28
C LEU A 13 -53.70 0.60 -25.38
N ILE A 14 -52.79 -0.15 -26.02
CA ILE A 14 -51.69 -0.79 -25.32
C ILE A 14 -50.81 0.35 -24.83
N LEU A 15 -50.75 0.48 -23.52
CA LEU A 15 -49.71 1.14 -22.75
C LEU A 15 -48.35 0.66 -23.28
N ILE A 16 -47.80 1.36 -24.26
CA ILE A 16 -46.35 1.42 -24.46
C ILE A 16 -45.88 2.51 -23.52
N SER A 17 -45.88 2.17 -22.23
CA SER A 17 -44.92 2.77 -21.31
C SER A 17 -43.56 2.49 -21.92
N THR A 18 -42.95 3.51 -22.53
CA THR A 18 -41.52 3.52 -22.75
C THR A 18 -40.91 3.34 -21.39
N GLN A 19 -40.54 2.10 -21.06
CA GLN A 19 -39.56 1.87 -20.03
C GLN A 19 -38.30 2.53 -20.56
N VAL A 20 -38.11 3.78 -20.15
CA VAL A 20 -36.78 4.34 -20.02
C VAL A 20 -36.10 3.35 -19.09
N LEU A 21 -35.32 2.44 -19.66
CA LEU A 21 -34.23 1.85 -18.93
C LEU A 21 -33.38 3.07 -18.56
N ALA A 22 -33.56 3.54 -17.32
CA ALA A 22 -32.54 4.35 -16.69
C ALA A 22 -31.35 3.41 -16.61
N GLN A 23 -30.53 3.42 -17.65
CA GLN A 23 -29.17 2.94 -17.56
C GLN A 23 -28.56 3.84 -16.49
N GLU A 24 -28.30 3.25 -15.34
CA GLU A 24 -27.53 3.84 -14.27
C GLU A 24 -26.08 3.92 -14.79
N ASP A 25 -25.86 4.78 -15.79
CA ASP A 25 -24.54 5.25 -16.14
C ASP A 25 -24.13 6.15 -14.98
N VAL A 26 -23.63 5.51 -13.91
CA VAL A 26 -22.69 6.13 -12.98
C VAL A 26 -21.68 6.82 -13.89
N ALA A 27 -21.57 8.15 -13.78
CA ALA A 27 -20.55 8.88 -14.51
C ALA A 27 -19.22 8.18 -14.23
N GLU A 28 -18.67 7.47 -15.21
CA GLU A 28 -17.35 6.87 -15.08
C GLU A 28 -16.40 8.05 -14.91
N GLU A 29 -15.86 8.20 -13.70
CA GLU A 29 -14.75 9.10 -13.46
C GLU A 29 -13.64 8.71 -14.45
N SER A 30 -13.38 9.63 -15.38
CA SER A 30 -12.44 9.40 -16.47
C SER A 30 -11.04 9.42 -15.89
N ALA A 31 -10.26 8.37 -16.14
CA ALA A 31 -8.85 8.26 -15.77
C ALA A 31 -7.91 9.19 -16.57
N GLY A 32 -8.42 10.32 -17.07
CA GLY A 32 -7.63 11.27 -17.86
C GLY A 32 -6.94 10.64 -19.08
N VAL A 33 -5.70 11.06 -19.30
CA VAL A 33 -4.80 10.43 -20.29
C VAL A 33 -4.16 9.21 -19.62
N THR A 34 -4.20 8.04 -20.24
CA THR A 34 -3.66 6.82 -19.63
C THR A 34 -2.21 6.52 -20.07
N PRO A 35 -1.43 5.72 -19.30
CA PRO A 35 0.01 5.52 -19.54
C PRO A 35 0.43 4.87 -20.87
N ASP A 36 -0.51 4.24 -21.57
CA ASP A 36 -0.35 3.67 -22.90
C ASP A 36 -0.55 4.70 -24.04
N SER A 37 -1.04 5.90 -23.71
CA SER A 37 -1.13 7.02 -24.63
C SER A 37 0.22 7.73 -24.79
N PHE A 38 0.52 8.16 -26.01
CA PHE A 38 1.70 8.98 -26.31
C PHE A 38 1.70 10.32 -25.54
N LEU A 39 0.52 10.88 -25.25
CA LEU A 39 0.39 12.17 -24.57
C LEU A 39 0.58 12.08 -23.05
N TRP A 40 0.63 10.88 -22.48
CA TRP A 40 0.75 10.71 -21.02
C TRP A 40 2.05 11.28 -20.45
N GLY A 41 3.15 11.21 -21.21
CA GLY A 41 4.39 11.84 -20.77
C GLY A 41 4.28 13.37 -20.66
N LEU A 42 3.43 14.01 -21.46
CA LEU A 42 3.14 15.44 -21.36
C LEU A 42 2.25 15.72 -20.14
N ASP A 43 1.27 14.87 -19.89
CA ASP A 43 0.38 14.95 -18.73
C ASP A 43 1.18 14.91 -17.41
N VAL A 44 1.98 13.87 -17.22
CA VAL A 44 2.89 13.74 -16.07
C VAL A 44 3.88 14.91 -15.95
N ALA A 45 4.36 15.45 -17.08
CA ALA A 45 5.27 16.60 -17.05
C ALA A 45 4.57 17.89 -16.59
N LEU A 46 3.31 18.09 -16.97
CA LEU A 46 2.49 19.21 -16.52
C LEU A 46 2.14 19.06 -15.04
N ASP A 47 1.84 17.85 -14.56
CA ASP A 47 1.63 17.57 -13.14
C ASP A 47 2.86 17.90 -12.30
N LYS A 48 4.04 17.45 -12.75
CA LYS A 48 5.32 17.76 -12.09
C LYS A 48 5.59 19.26 -12.06
N LEU A 49 5.28 19.98 -13.13
CA LEU A 49 5.40 21.42 -13.18
C LEU A 49 4.41 22.10 -12.22
N ALA A 50 3.16 21.63 -12.17
CA ALA A 50 2.15 22.15 -11.26
C ALA A 50 2.57 21.95 -9.79
N LEU A 51 3.10 20.78 -9.44
CA LEU A 51 3.67 20.51 -8.12
C LEU A 51 4.86 21.41 -7.82
N ALA A 52 5.80 21.57 -8.75
CA ALA A 52 6.99 22.41 -8.56
C ALA A 52 6.65 23.90 -8.39
N LEU A 53 5.55 24.37 -8.99
CA LEU A 53 5.07 25.74 -8.88
C LEU A 53 4.12 25.96 -7.69
N THR A 54 3.73 24.91 -6.99
CA THR A 54 2.94 25.01 -5.75
C THR A 54 3.91 25.16 -4.59
N PHE A 55 4.07 26.37 -4.05
CA PHE A 55 5.10 26.63 -3.04
C PHE A 55 4.67 26.26 -1.62
N ASP A 56 3.41 26.53 -1.28
CA ASP A 56 2.83 26.24 0.02
C ASP A 56 2.74 24.72 0.27
N ASN A 57 3.09 24.28 1.48
CA ASN A 57 3.20 22.85 1.79
C ASN A 57 1.83 22.17 1.97
N GLU A 58 0.81 22.85 2.51
CA GLU A 58 -0.57 22.36 2.52
C GLU A 58 -1.04 22.14 1.08
N ALA A 59 -0.99 23.19 0.26
CA ALA A 59 -1.43 23.14 -1.13
C ALA A 59 -0.65 22.11 -1.96
N LYS A 60 0.65 21.94 -1.71
CA LYS A 60 1.49 20.96 -2.42
C LYS A 60 1.13 19.53 -2.04
N ALA A 61 0.89 19.26 -0.75
CA ALA A 61 0.40 17.97 -0.28
C ALA A 61 -0.98 17.65 -0.89
N GLU A 62 -1.89 18.62 -0.87
CA GLU A 62 -3.22 18.47 -1.48
C GLU A 62 -3.15 18.19 -2.98
N LYS A 63 -2.34 18.96 -3.71
CA LYS A 63 -2.14 18.78 -5.16
C LYS A 63 -1.52 17.43 -5.48
N GLY A 64 -0.57 16.98 -4.67
CA GLY A 64 0.03 15.66 -4.83
C GLY A 64 -0.98 14.53 -4.62
N LEU A 65 -1.87 14.66 -3.63
CA LEU A 65 -2.95 13.68 -3.44
C LEU A 65 -3.93 13.65 -4.62
N GLU A 66 -4.28 14.80 -5.20
CA GLU A 66 -5.11 14.84 -6.43
C GLU A 66 -4.45 14.08 -7.60
N ILE A 67 -3.14 14.27 -7.80
CA ILE A 67 -2.40 13.56 -8.85
C ILE A 67 -2.31 12.06 -8.51
N ALA A 68 -2.15 11.70 -7.24
CA ALA A 68 -2.16 10.30 -6.81
C ALA A 68 -3.51 9.62 -7.09
N GLU A 69 -4.64 10.28 -6.85
CA GLU A 69 -5.97 9.80 -7.24
C GLU A 69 -6.10 9.55 -8.75
N GLU A 70 -5.57 10.46 -9.57
CA GLU A 70 -5.57 10.28 -11.02
C GLU A 70 -4.79 9.03 -11.43
N ARG A 71 -3.60 8.83 -10.84
CA ARG A 71 -2.81 7.61 -11.09
C ARG A 71 -3.54 6.34 -10.61
N LEU A 72 -4.30 6.37 -9.51
CA LEU A 72 -5.13 5.23 -9.09
C LEU A 72 -6.22 4.88 -10.14
N LEU A 73 -6.84 5.89 -10.74
CA LEU A 73 -7.82 5.68 -11.81
C LEU A 73 -7.16 5.12 -13.08
N GLU A 74 -5.96 5.59 -13.44
CA GLU A 74 -5.18 5.01 -14.54
C GLU A 74 -4.83 3.54 -14.28
N ILE A 75 -4.38 3.21 -13.07
CA ILE A 75 -4.06 1.84 -12.64
C ILE A 75 -5.29 0.95 -12.79
N LYS A 76 -6.46 1.42 -12.35
CA LYS A 76 -7.74 0.72 -12.54
C LYS A 76 -8.02 0.43 -14.01
N VAL A 77 -7.93 1.44 -14.88
CA VAL A 77 -8.21 1.25 -16.32
C VAL A 77 -7.19 0.28 -16.93
N MET A 78 -5.90 0.49 -16.71
CA MET A 78 -4.84 -0.36 -17.25
C MET A 78 -4.92 -1.81 -16.77
N ALA A 79 -5.28 -2.03 -15.50
CA ALA A 79 -5.50 -3.37 -14.95
C ALA A 79 -6.69 -4.06 -15.65
N THR A 80 -7.81 -3.36 -15.82
CA THR A 80 -9.02 -3.92 -16.45
C THR A 80 -8.84 -4.21 -17.94
N GLU A 81 -7.97 -3.46 -18.62
CA GLU A 81 -7.57 -3.72 -20.00
C GLU A 81 -6.40 -4.72 -20.11
N LYS A 82 -5.93 -5.27 -18.99
CA LYS A 82 -4.81 -6.23 -18.88
C LYS A 82 -3.47 -5.68 -19.40
N LYS A 83 -3.32 -4.36 -19.38
CA LYS A 83 -2.09 -3.64 -19.78
C LYS A 83 -1.16 -3.51 -18.57
N ILE A 84 -0.66 -4.63 -18.05
CA ILE A 84 0.08 -4.71 -16.78
C ILE A 84 1.33 -3.81 -16.76
N LYS A 85 2.06 -3.72 -17.88
CA LYS A 85 3.21 -2.81 -17.98
C LYS A 85 2.83 -1.33 -17.84
N ALA A 86 1.69 -0.93 -18.40
CA ALA A 86 1.18 0.43 -18.29
C ALA A 86 0.64 0.71 -16.88
N MET A 87 0.02 -0.29 -16.24
CA MET A 87 -0.40 -0.25 -14.84
C MET A 87 0.79 -0.01 -13.89
N ALA A 88 1.87 -0.80 -14.03
CA ALA A 88 3.10 -0.63 -13.25
C ALA A 88 3.76 0.76 -13.48
N LYS A 89 3.65 1.30 -14.70
CA LYS A 89 4.15 2.64 -15.01
C LYS A 89 3.38 3.73 -14.25
N ALA A 90 2.05 3.60 -14.13
CA ALA A 90 1.24 4.51 -13.32
C ALA A 90 1.55 4.37 -11.82
N GLU A 91 1.75 3.16 -11.31
CA GLU A 91 2.15 2.95 -9.91
C GLU A 91 3.52 3.56 -9.59
N ASN A 92 4.49 3.46 -10.49
CA ASN A 92 5.79 4.11 -10.27
C ASN A 92 5.68 5.64 -10.21
N GLU A 93 4.87 6.27 -11.07
CA GLU A 93 4.64 7.71 -10.97
C GLU A 93 3.80 8.09 -9.75
N HIS A 94 2.84 7.25 -9.34
CA HIS A 94 2.11 7.39 -8.08
C HIS A 94 3.09 7.45 -6.90
N GLY A 95 4.03 6.50 -6.81
CA GLY A 95 5.02 6.46 -5.75
C GLY A 95 5.88 7.72 -5.66
N LYS A 96 6.32 8.26 -6.80
CA LYS A 96 7.09 9.52 -6.86
C LYS A 96 6.29 10.71 -6.31
N VAL A 97 5.00 10.78 -6.61
CA VAL A 97 4.11 11.83 -6.11
C VAL A 97 3.88 11.66 -4.61
N VAL A 98 3.66 10.43 -4.14
CA VAL A 98 3.50 10.12 -2.71
C VAL A 98 4.72 10.56 -1.89
N VAL A 99 5.95 10.39 -2.40
CA VAL A 99 7.16 10.91 -1.74
C VAL A 99 7.08 12.42 -1.55
N LYS A 100 6.64 13.17 -2.58
CA LYS A 100 6.46 14.63 -2.47
C LYS A 100 5.34 15.03 -1.52
N VAL A 101 4.27 14.25 -1.42
CA VAL A 101 3.23 14.47 -0.42
C VAL A 101 3.79 14.28 0.99
N LYS A 102 4.59 13.23 1.24
CA LYS A 102 5.23 12.99 2.55
C LYS A 102 6.16 14.13 2.96
N GLU A 103 7.04 14.56 2.04
CA GLU A 103 7.92 15.72 2.24
C GLU A 103 7.11 16.97 2.58
N SER A 104 6.02 17.21 1.86
CA SER A 104 5.16 18.38 2.08
C SER A 104 4.50 18.33 3.45
N ILE A 105 3.93 17.18 3.85
CA ILE A 105 3.27 16.99 5.16
C ILE A 105 4.23 17.26 6.32
N GLU A 106 5.47 16.78 6.25
CA GLU A 106 6.46 17.04 7.31
C GLU A 106 6.74 18.52 7.48
N ASN A 107 6.86 19.25 6.36
CA ASN A 107 7.23 20.65 6.32
C ASN A 107 6.04 21.61 6.48
N ILE A 108 4.84 21.13 6.84
CA ILE A 108 3.72 22.03 7.15
C ILE A 108 4.01 22.76 8.45
N GLU A 109 4.01 24.08 8.41
CA GLU A 109 4.22 24.92 9.58
C GLU A 109 3.29 26.12 9.50
N GLU A 110 2.59 26.40 10.60
CA GLU A 110 1.76 27.60 10.75
C GLU A 110 2.17 28.33 12.04
N ASP A 111 2.02 29.66 12.03
CA ASP A 111 2.27 30.48 13.22
C ASP A 111 1.38 30.06 14.40
N ASP A 112 0.12 29.74 14.08
CA ASP A 112 -0.89 29.25 15.02
C ASP A 112 -0.99 27.71 14.97
N PRO A 113 -0.57 27.01 16.04
CA PRO A 113 -0.67 25.55 16.11
C PRO A 113 -2.10 25.01 15.96
N THR A 114 -3.13 25.79 16.30
CA THR A 114 -4.53 25.39 16.12
C THR A 114 -4.94 25.41 14.64
N GLU A 115 -4.43 26.34 13.83
CA GLU A 115 -4.63 26.27 12.38
C GLU A 115 -3.73 25.19 11.74
N GLU A 116 -2.51 24.97 12.24
CA GLU A 116 -1.65 23.86 11.81
C GLU A 116 -2.38 22.52 11.96
N VAL A 117 -2.96 22.23 13.15
CA VAL A 117 -3.61 20.93 13.40
C VAL A 117 -4.85 20.74 12.52
N LYS A 118 -5.58 21.83 12.24
CA LYS A 118 -6.74 21.81 11.35
C LYS A 118 -6.34 21.50 9.91
N THR A 119 -5.25 22.07 9.42
CA THR A 119 -4.69 21.74 8.11
C THR A 119 -4.24 20.28 8.05
N VAL A 120 -3.57 19.79 9.09
CA VAL A 120 -3.18 18.37 9.17
C VAL A 120 -4.41 17.45 9.18
N ILE A 121 -5.49 17.80 9.87
CA ILE A 121 -6.76 17.05 9.88
C ILE A 121 -7.43 17.03 8.49
N LYS A 122 -7.40 18.14 7.74
CA LYS A 122 -7.88 18.13 6.34
C LYS A 122 -7.07 17.17 5.46
N LEU A 123 -5.76 17.12 5.64
CA LEU A 123 -4.91 16.18 4.90
C LEU A 123 -5.15 14.74 5.32
N GLU A 124 -5.34 14.48 6.62
CA GLU A 124 -5.73 13.15 7.12
C GLU A 124 -7.04 12.70 6.46
N LYS A 125 -7.98 13.63 6.30
CA LYS A 125 -9.23 13.38 5.60
C LYS A 125 -9.01 12.96 4.14
N LYS A 126 -8.23 13.73 3.37
CA LYS A 126 -7.91 13.40 1.97
C LYS A 126 -7.15 12.08 1.82
N ILE A 127 -6.22 11.79 2.73
CA ILE A 127 -5.49 10.51 2.76
C ILE A 127 -6.44 9.34 3.10
N GLY A 128 -7.38 9.57 4.01
CA GLY A 128 -8.41 8.58 4.36
C GLY A 128 -9.33 8.24 3.19
N GLU A 129 -9.68 9.25 2.37
CA GLU A 129 -10.41 9.13 1.11
C GLU A 129 -9.59 8.37 0.07
N HIS A 130 -8.30 8.72 -0.09
CA HIS A 130 -7.38 8.01 -0.98
C HIS A 130 -7.27 6.53 -0.65
N GLN A 131 -7.14 6.19 0.63
CA GLN A 131 -7.15 4.80 1.06
C GLN A 131 -8.48 4.09 0.73
N ALA A 132 -9.62 4.78 0.82
CA ALA A 132 -10.91 4.20 0.46
C ALA A 132 -11.03 3.99 -1.06
N ASN A 133 -10.53 4.92 -1.88
CA ASN A 133 -10.52 4.81 -3.33
C ASN A 133 -9.58 3.69 -3.81
N LEU A 134 -8.42 3.53 -3.19
CA LEU A 134 -7.54 2.39 -3.45
C LEU A 134 -8.27 1.06 -3.21
N GLU A 135 -9.02 0.93 -2.12
CA GLU A 135 -9.78 -0.29 -1.82
C GLU A 135 -10.89 -0.55 -2.86
N ASP A 136 -11.59 0.48 -3.33
CA ASP A 136 -12.53 0.39 -4.45
C ASP A 136 -11.85 -0.08 -5.74
N VAL A 137 -10.68 0.47 -6.05
CA VAL A 137 -9.90 0.11 -7.23
C VAL A 137 -9.52 -1.35 -7.13
N LYS A 138 -8.97 -1.80 -6.00
CA LYS A 138 -8.63 -3.22 -5.74
C LYS A 138 -9.82 -4.14 -5.97
N GLN A 139 -10.98 -3.82 -5.40
CA GLN A 139 -12.19 -4.62 -5.54
C GLN A 139 -12.69 -4.66 -7.00
N LYS A 140 -12.77 -3.50 -7.66
CA LYS A 140 -13.21 -3.42 -9.07
C LYS A 140 -12.27 -4.18 -10.01
N ILE A 141 -10.97 -4.14 -9.73
CA ILE A 141 -9.95 -4.92 -10.43
C ILE A 141 -10.22 -6.42 -10.22
N ASP A 142 -10.30 -6.92 -8.97
CA ASP A 142 -10.58 -8.36 -8.69
C ASP A 142 -11.86 -8.85 -9.38
N ILE A 143 -12.93 -8.03 -9.40
CA ILE A 143 -14.20 -8.38 -10.04
C ILE A 143 -14.04 -8.47 -11.56
N LYS A 144 -13.44 -7.47 -12.21
CA LYS A 144 -13.40 -7.36 -13.69
C LYS A 144 -12.43 -8.35 -14.34
N ILE A 145 -11.35 -8.73 -13.67
CA ILE A 145 -10.32 -9.63 -14.24
C ILE A 145 -10.42 -11.07 -13.69
N ARG A 146 -11.47 -11.37 -12.89
CA ARG A 146 -11.65 -12.66 -12.22
C ARG A 146 -11.53 -13.82 -13.18
N GLY A 147 -10.54 -14.68 -12.96
CA GLY A 147 -10.34 -15.92 -13.73
C GLY A 147 -9.84 -15.70 -15.16
N GLU A 148 -9.46 -14.46 -15.51
CA GLU A 148 -9.02 -14.13 -16.87
C GLU A 148 -7.50 -13.90 -17.01
N LEU A 149 -6.75 -14.13 -15.93
CA LEU A 149 -5.32 -13.83 -15.83
C LEU A 149 -4.50 -15.10 -15.61
N THR A 150 -3.26 -15.06 -16.12
CA THR A 150 -2.21 -16.02 -15.77
C THR A 150 -1.71 -15.79 -14.34
N GLU A 151 -1.08 -16.80 -13.74
CA GLU A 151 -0.49 -16.68 -12.40
C GLU A 151 0.56 -15.56 -12.32
N GLU A 152 1.40 -15.44 -13.36
CA GLU A 152 2.39 -14.35 -13.48
C GLU A 152 1.72 -12.97 -13.52
N GLN A 153 0.66 -12.80 -14.32
CA GLN A 153 -0.07 -11.53 -14.38
C GLN A 153 -0.76 -11.20 -13.05
N GLN A 154 -1.32 -12.20 -12.38
CA GLN A 154 -1.94 -12.01 -11.08
C GLN A 154 -0.91 -11.61 -10.03
N SER A 155 0.28 -12.22 -10.03
CA SER A 155 1.37 -11.86 -9.13
C SER A 155 1.85 -10.43 -9.33
N LEU A 156 2.00 -9.98 -10.59
CA LEU A 156 2.37 -8.60 -10.90
C LEU A 156 1.32 -7.59 -10.43
N ILE A 157 0.03 -7.89 -10.62
CA ILE A 157 -1.07 -7.05 -10.12
C ILE A 157 -1.05 -6.99 -8.59
N ASP A 158 -0.92 -8.15 -7.93
CA ASP A 158 -0.88 -8.23 -6.47
C ASP A 158 0.30 -7.40 -5.91
N SER A 159 1.48 -7.45 -6.55
CA SER A 159 2.65 -6.63 -6.19
C SER A 159 2.37 -5.14 -6.33
N VAL A 160 1.82 -4.70 -7.47
CA VAL A 160 1.45 -3.30 -7.69
C VAL A 160 0.46 -2.82 -6.64
N LEU A 161 -0.58 -3.60 -6.35
CA LEU A 161 -1.59 -3.23 -5.35
C LEU A 161 -0.99 -3.18 -3.93
N SER A 162 -0.10 -4.11 -3.59
CA SER A 162 0.60 -4.13 -2.31
C SER A 162 1.51 -2.91 -2.13
N ASN A 163 2.21 -2.47 -3.18
CA ASN A 163 3.04 -1.27 -3.13
C ASN A 163 2.19 -0.01 -2.88
N LEU A 164 1.04 0.12 -3.55
CA LEU A 164 0.10 1.23 -3.34
C LEU A 164 -0.42 1.26 -1.90
N GLU A 165 -0.71 0.09 -1.32
CA GLU A 165 -1.12 -0.04 0.08
C GLU A 165 -0.01 0.38 1.04
N GLY A 166 1.23 -0.07 0.81
CA GLY A 166 2.39 0.33 1.60
C GLY A 166 2.61 1.85 1.55
N GLN A 167 2.63 2.42 0.35
CA GLN A 167 2.77 3.86 0.13
C GLN A 167 1.66 4.67 0.82
N THR A 168 0.42 4.21 0.76
CA THR A 168 -0.73 4.83 1.43
C THR A 168 -0.64 4.69 2.96
N GLY A 169 -0.19 3.54 3.44
CA GLY A 169 0.06 3.29 4.86
C GLY A 169 1.10 4.26 5.42
N GLU A 170 2.20 4.47 4.72
CA GLU A 170 3.22 5.43 5.10
C GLU A 170 2.70 6.87 5.13
N LEU A 171 1.82 7.27 4.20
CA LEU A 171 1.15 8.58 4.24
C LEU A 171 0.30 8.76 5.51
N LYS A 172 -0.46 7.72 5.88
CA LYS A 172 -1.27 7.73 7.11
C LYS A 172 -0.40 7.89 8.35
N ILE A 173 0.69 7.13 8.43
CA ILE A 173 1.65 7.26 9.53
C ILE A 173 2.21 8.68 9.56
N LYS A 174 2.58 9.23 8.40
CA LYS A 174 3.17 10.57 8.32
C LYS A 174 2.23 11.67 8.81
N VAL A 175 0.97 11.64 8.37
CA VAL A 175 -0.01 12.66 8.76
C VAL A 175 -0.42 12.55 10.22
N VAL A 176 -0.54 11.32 10.76
CA VAL A 176 -0.81 11.10 12.19
C VAL A 176 0.37 11.61 13.03
N ASN A 177 1.60 11.25 12.68
CA ASN A 177 2.80 11.73 13.38
C ASN A 177 2.90 13.26 13.34
N LYS A 178 2.55 13.89 12.21
CA LYS A 178 2.50 15.36 12.14
C LYS A 178 1.43 15.92 13.07
N LYS A 179 0.24 15.33 13.10
CA LYS A 179 -0.87 15.75 13.97
C LYS A 179 -0.46 15.69 15.44
N ASP A 180 0.20 14.63 15.85
CA ASP A 180 0.63 14.43 17.24
C ASP A 180 1.76 15.40 17.62
N LYS A 181 2.72 15.64 16.73
CA LYS A 181 3.71 16.74 16.89
C LYS A 181 3.01 18.09 17.08
N THR A 182 1.97 18.38 16.30
CA THR A 182 1.21 19.64 16.44
C THR A 182 0.41 19.71 17.74
N LYS A 183 -0.17 18.59 18.23
CA LYS A 183 -0.80 18.53 19.56
C LYS A 183 0.19 18.90 20.67
N ILE A 184 1.43 18.41 20.57
CA ILE A 184 2.52 18.78 21.49
C ILE A 184 2.83 20.27 21.40
N LYS A 185 2.94 20.84 20.19
CA LYS A 185 3.11 22.30 19.99
C LYS A 185 1.98 23.11 20.66
N ILE A 186 0.72 22.67 20.54
CA ILE A 186 -0.43 23.31 21.22
C ILE A 186 -0.24 23.28 22.74
N LYS A 187 0.12 22.13 23.32
CA LYS A 187 0.37 21.97 24.76
C LYS A 187 1.43 22.96 25.25
N VAL A 188 2.56 23.04 24.54
CA VAL A 188 3.69 23.91 24.90
C VAL A 188 3.32 25.39 24.80
N LYS A 189 2.71 25.83 23.69
CA LYS A 189 2.40 27.26 23.46
C LYS A 189 1.21 27.77 24.29
N THR A 190 0.22 26.93 24.58
CA THR A 190 -1.02 27.36 25.24
C THR A 190 -1.12 26.99 26.72
N GLY A 191 -0.36 25.98 27.17
CA GLY A 191 -0.47 25.42 28.51
C GLY A 191 -1.76 24.64 28.77
N LYS A 192 -2.55 24.32 27.73
CA LYS A 192 -3.75 23.49 27.83
C LYS A 192 -3.41 22.08 28.33
N SER A 193 -4.33 21.49 29.09
CA SER A 193 -4.24 20.09 29.48
C SER A 193 -4.50 19.16 28.30
N GLU A 194 -4.03 17.92 28.42
CA GLU A 194 -4.21 16.87 27.41
C GLU A 194 -5.68 16.66 27.03
N ALA A 195 -6.57 16.63 28.03
CA ALA A 195 -8.00 16.48 27.79
C ALA A 195 -8.63 17.68 27.07
N GLU A 196 -8.09 18.89 27.27
CA GLU A 196 -8.56 20.07 26.54
C GLU A 196 -8.09 20.05 25.08
N ILE A 197 -6.86 19.59 24.82
CA ILE A 197 -6.31 19.47 23.47
C ILE A 197 -7.03 18.38 22.69
N GLU A 198 -7.25 17.20 23.28
CA GLU A 198 -7.98 16.12 22.62
C GLU A 198 -9.40 16.56 22.25
N LYS A 199 -10.09 17.26 23.16
CA LYS A 199 -11.41 17.79 22.89
C LYS A 199 -11.40 18.83 21.76
N GLU A 200 -10.43 19.75 21.77
CA GLU A 200 -10.29 20.75 20.71
C GLU A 200 -10.02 20.11 19.36
N VAL A 201 -9.17 19.06 19.32
CA VAL A 201 -8.92 18.29 18.11
C VAL A 201 -10.18 17.55 17.66
N GLU A 202 -10.92 16.92 18.56
CA GLU A 202 -12.20 16.26 18.27
C GLU A 202 -13.22 17.26 17.68
N ASP A 203 -13.35 18.44 18.27
CA ASP A 203 -14.21 19.51 17.76
C ASP A 203 -13.80 19.92 16.32
N ILE A 204 -12.49 20.01 16.02
CA ILE A 204 -11.98 20.31 14.67
C ILE A 204 -12.21 19.13 13.71
N GLU A 205 -12.03 17.89 14.14
CA GLU A 205 -12.33 16.69 13.34
C GLU A 205 -13.82 16.65 12.94
N ASP A 206 -14.71 17.06 13.84
CA ASP A 206 -16.14 17.19 13.56
C ASP A 206 -16.45 18.36 12.61
N GLU A 207 -15.87 19.54 12.82
CA GLU A 207 -16.06 20.71 11.95
C GLU A 207 -15.57 20.47 10.52
N THR A 208 -14.43 19.79 10.36
CA THR A 208 -13.87 19.41 9.05
C THR A 208 -14.64 18.24 8.40
N GLY A 209 -15.49 17.57 9.17
CA GLY A 209 -16.28 16.41 8.76
C GLY A 209 -15.47 15.11 8.68
N LEU A 210 -14.26 15.06 9.26
CA LEU A 210 -13.43 13.85 9.30
C LEU A 210 -14.14 12.71 10.05
N THR A 211 -14.81 13.00 11.17
CA THR A 211 -15.56 11.99 11.93
C THR A 211 -16.63 11.32 11.07
N ARG A 212 -17.44 12.12 10.36
CA ARG A 212 -18.46 11.64 9.43
C ARG A 212 -17.85 10.77 8.34
N ASP A 213 -16.70 11.18 7.80
CA ASP A 213 -16.05 10.45 6.72
C ASP A 213 -15.43 9.14 7.23
N ARG A 214 -14.86 9.10 8.44
CA ARG A 214 -14.43 7.86 9.11
C ARG A 214 -15.57 6.86 9.26
N THR A 215 -16.77 7.32 9.61
CA THR A 215 -17.97 6.46 9.65
C THR A 215 -18.30 5.89 8.27
N ILE A 216 -18.29 6.73 7.23
CA ILE A 216 -18.57 6.30 5.84
C ILE A 216 -17.54 5.28 5.38
N TRP A 217 -16.25 5.53 5.60
CA TRP A 217 -15.17 4.61 5.20
C TRP A 217 -15.24 3.28 5.95
N ALA A 218 -15.55 3.29 7.25
CA ALA A 218 -15.74 2.07 8.02
C ALA A 218 -16.92 1.24 7.49
N GLN A 219 -18.05 1.90 7.19
CA GLN A 219 -19.21 1.24 6.61
C GLN A 219 -18.92 0.64 5.23
N LYS A 220 -18.22 1.40 4.38
CA LYS A 220 -17.80 0.94 3.05
C LYS A 220 -16.84 -0.24 3.12
N ALA A 221 -15.86 -0.21 4.03
CA ALA A 221 -14.95 -1.33 4.26
C ALA A 221 -15.71 -2.59 4.70
N ILE A 222 -16.71 -2.46 5.59
CA ILE A 222 -17.57 -3.58 6.01
C ILE A 222 -18.37 -4.12 4.82
N GLU A 223 -18.93 -3.26 3.97
CA GLU A 223 -19.68 -3.66 2.77
C GLU A 223 -18.78 -4.44 1.79
N HIS A 224 -17.59 -3.93 1.49
CA HIS A 224 -16.62 -4.61 0.64
C HIS A 224 -16.22 -5.98 1.20
N THR A 225 -15.98 -6.06 2.50
CA THR A 225 -15.60 -7.31 3.16
C THR A 225 -16.73 -8.34 3.16
N VAL A 226 -18.00 -7.91 3.29
CA VAL A 226 -19.16 -8.79 3.10
C VAL A 226 -19.13 -9.42 1.71
N GLU A 227 -18.85 -8.64 0.67
CA GLU A 227 -18.76 -9.16 -0.70
C GLU A 227 -17.57 -10.11 -0.89
N LYS A 228 -16.39 -9.79 -0.33
CA LYS A 228 -15.21 -10.67 -0.36
C LYS A 228 -15.49 -12.01 0.32
N ILE A 229 -16.16 -12.01 1.47
CA ILE A 229 -16.54 -13.24 2.18
C ILE A 229 -17.53 -14.06 1.36
N ALA A 230 -18.56 -13.45 0.79
CA ALA A 230 -19.53 -14.17 -0.06
C ALA A 230 -18.84 -14.81 -1.29
N ASN A 231 -17.91 -14.09 -1.90
CA ASN A 231 -17.09 -14.59 -3.00
C ASN A 231 -16.17 -15.75 -2.60
N ALA A 232 -15.57 -15.68 -1.41
CA ALA A 232 -14.76 -16.77 -0.87
C ALA A 232 -15.61 -18.02 -0.59
N GLU A 233 -16.81 -17.86 -0.03
CA GLU A 233 -17.77 -18.95 0.18
C GLU A 233 -18.15 -19.66 -1.12
N GLU A 234 -18.46 -18.89 -2.17
CA GLU A 234 -18.78 -19.45 -3.50
C GLU A 234 -17.62 -20.31 -4.02
N LYS A 235 -16.38 -19.77 -3.97
CA LYS A 235 -15.19 -20.49 -4.46
C LYS A 235 -14.85 -21.72 -3.64
N ILE A 236 -15.03 -21.67 -2.33
CA ILE A 236 -14.84 -22.84 -1.47
C ILE A 236 -15.88 -23.92 -1.78
N ASN A 237 -17.14 -23.55 -2.03
CA ASN A 237 -18.19 -24.50 -2.40
C ASN A 237 -17.93 -25.18 -3.76
N GLU A 238 -17.39 -24.44 -4.74
CA GLU A 238 -16.93 -25.02 -6.02
C GLU A 238 -15.84 -26.07 -5.77
N LYS A 239 -14.80 -25.73 -5.02
CA LYS A 239 -13.71 -26.65 -4.65
C LYS A 239 -14.18 -27.89 -3.91
N ILE A 240 -15.14 -27.74 -2.99
CA ILE A 240 -15.79 -28.88 -2.30
C ILE A 240 -16.47 -29.80 -3.32
N SER A 241 -17.17 -29.23 -4.31
CA SER A 241 -17.85 -30.01 -5.35
C SER A 241 -16.89 -30.75 -6.28
N GLU A 242 -15.68 -30.23 -6.42
CA GLU A 242 -14.57 -30.82 -7.18
C GLU A 242 -13.78 -31.86 -6.37
N GLY A 243 -14.05 -31.98 -5.06
CA GLY A 243 -13.41 -32.94 -4.17
C GLY A 243 -12.05 -32.49 -3.63
N GLU A 244 -11.75 -31.19 -3.70
CA GLU A 244 -10.52 -30.62 -3.13
C GLU A 244 -10.57 -30.57 -1.59
N ASN A 245 -9.39 -30.62 -0.96
CA ASN A 245 -9.27 -30.37 0.47
C ASN A 245 -9.34 -28.86 0.74
N VAL A 246 -10.36 -28.43 1.47
CA VAL A 246 -10.62 -27.02 1.78
C VAL A 246 -10.48 -26.68 3.27
N THR A 247 -9.87 -27.54 4.08
CA THR A 247 -9.79 -27.33 5.55
C THR A 247 -9.19 -25.97 5.90
N VAL A 248 -8.03 -25.64 5.32
CA VAL A 248 -7.36 -24.35 5.55
C VAL A 248 -8.21 -23.16 5.07
N ALA A 249 -8.89 -23.32 3.93
CA ALA A 249 -9.75 -22.27 3.39
C ALA A 249 -10.97 -22.00 4.29
N LEU A 250 -11.54 -23.04 4.92
CA LEU A 250 -12.64 -22.91 5.87
C LEU A 250 -12.20 -22.23 7.17
N GLU A 251 -11.00 -22.52 7.67
CA GLU A 251 -10.43 -21.85 8.85
C GLU A 251 -10.28 -20.34 8.63
N PHE A 252 -9.66 -19.93 7.50
CA PHE A 252 -9.56 -18.51 7.16
C PHE A 252 -10.92 -17.84 6.98
N LEU A 253 -11.88 -18.54 6.37
CA LEU A 253 -13.23 -18.03 6.19
C LEU A 253 -13.96 -17.81 7.53
N GLU A 254 -13.78 -18.72 8.50
CA GLU A 254 -14.35 -18.58 9.83
C GLU A 254 -13.75 -17.36 10.56
N GLN A 255 -12.43 -17.23 10.56
CA GLN A 255 -11.75 -16.06 11.15
C GLN A 255 -12.20 -14.74 10.51
N ALA A 256 -12.32 -14.71 9.17
CA ALA A 256 -12.82 -13.53 8.46
C ALA A 256 -14.23 -13.12 8.91
N LYS A 257 -15.13 -14.08 9.12
CA LYS A 257 -16.50 -13.82 9.58
C LYS A 257 -16.54 -13.29 11.01
N ASP A 258 -15.71 -13.84 11.89
CA ASP A 258 -15.61 -13.40 13.28
C ASP A 258 -15.07 -11.98 13.36
N MET A 259 -14.01 -11.66 12.61
CA MET A 259 -13.47 -10.31 12.53
C MET A 259 -14.48 -9.32 11.94
N LEU A 260 -15.23 -9.71 10.90
CA LEU A 260 -16.30 -8.88 10.35
C LEU A 260 -17.42 -8.62 11.38
N ALA A 261 -17.75 -9.61 12.23
CA ALA A 261 -18.72 -9.42 13.30
C ALA A 261 -18.19 -8.41 14.34
N GLN A 262 -16.91 -8.49 14.72
CA GLN A 262 -16.27 -7.52 15.60
C GLN A 262 -16.24 -6.12 14.98
N ALA A 263 -15.91 -5.99 13.69
CA ALA A 263 -15.94 -4.72 12.97
C ALA A 263 -17.32 -4.04 13.05
N LYS A 264 -18.40 -4.81 12.86
CA LYS A 264 -19.78 -4.30 12.99
C LYS A 264 -20.12 -3.87 14.42
N LEU A 265 -19.60 -4.56 15.44
CA LEU A 265 -19.77 -4.15 16.82
C LEU A 265 -19.04 -2.82 17.12
N LYS A 266 -17.81 -2.68 16.63
CA LYS A 266 -17.00 -1.46 16.75
C LYS A 266 -17.67 -0.27 16.07
N LEU A 267 -18.25 -0.47 14.89
CA LEU A 267 -19.04 0.55 14.20
C LEU A 267 -20.22 1.05 15.06
N ASN A 268 -20.91 0.15 15.77
CA ASN A 268 -22.07 0.51 16.61
C ASN A 268 -21.70 1.28 17.88
N VAL A 269 -20.46 1.16 18.37
CA VAL A 269 -19.95 1.91 19.51
C VAL A 269 -19.10 3.12 19.09
N GLU A 270 -19.22 3.51 17.82
CA GLU A 270 -18.56 4.70 17.24
C GLU A 270 -17.02 4.63 17.21
N GLU A 271 -16.45 3.43 17.37
CA GLU A 271 -15.02 3.12 17.21
C GLU A 271 -14.70 2.89 15.71
N TYR A 272 -14.79 3.95 14.91
CA TYR A 272 -14.73 3.88 13.45
C TYR A 272 -13.36 3.44 12.91
N LYS A 273 -12.27 3.85 13.57
CA LYS A 273 -10.90 3.46 13.17
C LYS A 273 -10.70 1.97 13.33
N GLU A 274 -11.03 1.41 14.50
CA GLU A 274 -10.96 -0.04 14.76
C GLU A 274 -11.91 -0.82 13.86
N ALA A 275 -13.15 -0.32 13.67
CA ALA A 275 -14.12 -0.95 12.79
C ALA A 275 -13.59 -1.10 11.35
N ARG A 276 -12.98 -0.04 10.82
CA ARG A 276 -12.35 -0.07 9.48
C ARG A 276 -11.19 -1.06 9.42
N LYS A 277 -10.29 -1.04 10.40
CA LYS A 277 -9.13 -1.97 10.46
C LYS A 277 -9.58 -3.43 10.49
N LEU A 278 -10.47 -3.78 11.41
CA LEU A 278 -11.03 -5.14 11.53
C LEU A 278 -11.72 -5.60 10.24
N ALA A 279 -12.45 -4.70 9.57
CA ALA A 279 -13.07 -5.03 8.30
C ALA A 279 -12.03 -5.28 7.19
N GLN A 280 -10.96 -4.49 7.11
CA GLN A 280 -9.88 -4.67 6.15
C GLN A 280 -9.15 -6.00 6.37
N ASP A 281 -8.78 -6.30 7.62
CA ASP A 281 -8.11 -7.55 8.00
C ASP A 281 -8.99 -8.78 7.69
N ALA A 282 -10.29 -8.71 8.01
CA ALA A 282 -11.27 -9.72 7.62
C ALA A 282 -11.33 -9.91 6.09
N GLY A 283 -11.21 -8.82 5.33
CA GLY A 283 -11.14 -8.86 3.87
C GLY A 283 -9.91 -9.58 3.34
N ILE A 284 -8.74 -9.40 3.99
CA ILE A 284 -7.50 -10.12 3.65
C ILE A 284 -7.67 -11.62 3.91
N LEU A 285 -8.19 -11.99 5.07
CA LEU A 285 -8.48 -13.39 5.41
C LEU A 285 -9.44 -14.03 4.41
N ALA A 286 -10.48 -13.31 3.99
CA ALA A 286 -11.41 -13.79 2.95
C ALA A 286 -10.70 -14.03 1.60
N MET A 287 -9.74 -13.19 1.21
CA MET A 287 -8.94 -13.40 0.00
C MET A 287 -8.02 -14.62 0.13
N HIS A 288 -7.42 -14.86 1.30
CA HIS A 288 -6.63 -16.06 1.57
C HIS A 288 -7.50 -17.32 1.50
N ALA A 289 -8.67 -17.28 2.13
CA ALA A 289 -9.68 -18.35 2.06
C ALA A 289 -10.05 -18.68 0.61
N LYS A 290 -10.33 -17.65 -0.22
CA LYS A 290 -10.65 -17.79 -1.65
C LYS A 290 -9.54 -18.51 -2.43
N ARG A 291 -8.27 -18.14 -2.19
CA ARG A 291 -7.12 -18.69 -2.91
C ARG A 291 -6.81 -20.13 -2.49
N GLY A 292 -7.12 -20.51 -1.25
CA GLY A 292 -6.87 -21.86 -0.73
C GLY A 292 -5.38 -22.21 -0.65
N LYS A 293 -4.51 -21.19 -0.67
CA LYS A 293 -3.07 -21.36 -0.40
C LYS A 293 -2.89 -21.45 1.10
N SER A 294 -2.06 -22.40 1.56
CA SER A 294 -1.48 -22.29 2.89
C SER A 294 -0.77 -20.94 2.96
N PHE A 295 -0.98 -20.21 4.05
CA PHE A 295 0.01 -19.23 4.45
C PHE A 295 1.30 -20.05 4.63
N GLU A 296 2.23 -19.99 3.67
CA GLU A 296 3.62 -20.25 4.04
C GLU A 296 3.87 -19.23 5.13
N LYS A 297 3.91 -19.74 6.36
CA LYS A 297 4.41 -19.00 7.49
C LYS A 297 5.75 -18.47 6.99
N ILE A 298 5.83 -17.18 6.67
CA ILE A 298 7.08 -16.49 6.87
C ILE A 298 7.31 -16.76 8.36
N GLU A 299 8.25 -17.65 8.65
CA GLU A 299 8.87 -17.69 9.97
C GLU A 299 9.58 -16.34 10.10
N VAL A 300 8.79 -15.29 10.31
CA VAL A 300 9.18 -14.26 11.24
C VAL A 300 9.24 -15.06 12.52
N GLU A 301 10.45 -15.35 12.96
CA GLU A 301 10.66 -15.72 14.34
C GLU A 301 9.82 -14.71 15.14
N GLU A 302 8.78 -15.21 15.82
CA GLU A 302 8.13 -14.48 16.89
C GLU A 302 9.19 -14.35 18.01
N GLU A 303 10.22 -13.56 17.76
CA GLU A 303 10.58 -12.57 18.75
C GLU A 303 9.43 -11.56 18.68
N GLU A 304 8.42 -11.80 19.53
CA GLU A 304 7.63 -10.70 20.07
C GLU A 304 8.62 -9.73 20.73
N GLU A 305 9.32 -8.91 19.94
CA GLU A 305 9.62 -7.58 20.42
C GLU A 305 8.26 -6.90 20.52
N GLU A 306 7.71 -6.89 21.74
CA GLU A 306 6.63 -5.98 22.12
C GLU A 306 7.12 -4.55 21.83
N VAL A 307 6.97 -4.09 20.60
CA VAL A 307 7.12 -2.68 20.26
C VAL A 307 5.95 -1.95 20.93
N ALA A 308 6.28 -1.04 21.84
CA ALA A 308 5.33 -0.24 22.61
C ALA A 308 4.53 0.72 21.72
N CYS A 309 5.06 1.10 20.56
CA CYS A 309 4.38 1.95 19.59
C CYS A 309 4.86 1.72 18.16
N ILE A 310 3.96 1.88 17.19
CA ILE A 310 4.27 2.04 15.76
C ILE A 310 4.06 3.52 15.36
N THR A 311 3.16 4.20 16.05
CA THR A 311 2.80 5.60 15.83
C THR A 311 2.73 6.36 17.15
N HIS A 312 2.80 7.69 17.10
CA HIS A 312 2.70 8.53 18.29
C HIS A 312 1.34 8.41 19.01
N GLU A 313 0.28 8.00 18.31
CA GLU A 313 -1.08 7.79 18.86
C GLU A 313 -1.11 6.67 19.93
N GLU A 314 -0.16 5.73 19.86
CA GLU A 314 -0.02 4.65 20.84
C GLU A 314 0.74 5.10 22.10
N CYS A 315 1.39 6.27 22.03
CA CYS A 315 2.13 6.88 23.13
C CYS A 315 1.28 7.92 23.87
N LYS A 316 1.63 8.19 25.14
CA LYS A 316 0.95 9.26 25.88
C LYS A 316 1.35 10.61 25.31
N ILE A 317 0.48 11.61 25.47
CA ILE A 317 0.79 12.96 25.00
C ILE A 317 2.02 13.51 25.73
N GLY A 318 3.03 13.93 24.96
CA GLY A 318 4.35 14.28 25.49
C GLY A 318 5.36 13.13 25.46
N GLU A 319 5.01 11.99 24.86
CA GLU A 319 5.90 10.93 24.44
C GLU A 319 5.92 10.87 22.90
N VAL A 320 7.05 10.47 22.32
CA VAL A 320 7.24 10.25 20.89
C VAL A 320 7.60 8.79 20.63
N CYS A 321 7.12 8.25 19.51
CA CYS A 321 7.45 6.89 19.14
C CYS A 321 8.80 6.86 18.43
N ILE A 322 9.82 6.29 19.06
CA ILE A 322 11.18 6.16 18.55
C ILE A 322 11.54 4.67 18.56
N GLU A 323 11.82 4.11 17.38
CA GLU A 323 12.28 2.71 17.23
C GLU A 323 11.43 1.66 17.96
N GLY A 324 10.12 1.90 18.07
CA GLY A 324 9.21 0.99 18.76
C GLY A 324 8.99 1.29 20.23
N GLU A 325 9.64 2.30 20.82
CA GLU A 325 9.48 2.70 22.21
C GLU A 325 8.86 4.10 22.36
N CYS A 326 7.96 4.25 23.35
CA CYS A 326 7.42 5.57 23.72
C CYS A 326 8.40 6.30 24.62
N GLU A 327 9.19 7.21 24.04
CA GLU A 327 10.11 8.06 24.77
C GLU A 327 9.46 9.36 25.20
N LYS A 328 9.62 9.74 26.48
CA LYS A 328 9.16 11.05 26.94
C LYS A 328 9.95 12.14 26.23
N VAL A 329 9.23 13.04 25.58
CA VAL A 329 9.76 14.36 25.23
C VAL A 329 10.16 14.99 26.55
N LYS A 330 11.46 15.09 26.82
CA LYS A 330 11.95 15.70 28.05
C LYS A 330 11.30 17.08 28.13
N GLU A 331 10.61 17.36 29.23
CA GLU A 331 10.13 18.70 29.60
C GLU A 331 11.34 19.62 29.92
N GLU A 332 12.38 19.58 29.11
CA GLU A 332 13.38 20.62 29.08
C GLU A 332 12.78 21.73 28.24
N LYS A 333 12.43 22.79 28.96
CA LYS A 333 11.96 24.08 28.50
C LYS A 333 12.64 24.46 27.17
N LEU A 334 12.00 24.13 26.06
CA LEU A 334 12.45 24.51 24.73
C LEU A 334 12.59 26.04 24.72
N GLU A 335 13.78 26.51 24.40
CA GLU A 335 14.11 27.92 24.27
C GLU A 335 13.40 28.54 23.07
N CYS A 336 13.15 27.74 22.02
CA CYS A 336 12.45 28.14 20.81
C CYS A 336 11.55 27.03 20.27
N VAL A 337 10.61 27.40 19.40
CA VAL A 337 9.81 26.47 18.57
C VAL A 337 9.94 26.82 17.09
N VAL A 338 10.24 28.07 16.77
CA VAL A 338 10.52 28.59 15.43
C VAL A 338 11.73 29.52 15.47
N ASP A 339 12.40 29.72 14.34
CA ASP A 339 13.59 30.58 14.25
C ASP A 339 13.34 32.01 14.76
N THR A 340 12.11 32.50 14.67
CA THR A 340 11.75 33.85 15.15
C THR A 340 11.71 33.97 16.68
N ASP A 341 11.71 32.85 17.40
CA ASP A 341 11.84 32.83 18.86
C ASP A 341 13.29 33.09 19.29
N CYS A 342 14.24 32.90 18.36
CA CYS A 342 15.67 33.07 18.59
C CYS A 342 16.16 34.49 18.30
N LYS A 343 17.33 34.83 18.84
CA LYS A 343 17.93 36.14 18.55
C LYS A 343 18.35 36.19 17.09
N LYS A 344 18.61 37.41 16.62
CA LYS A 344 19.09 37.61 15.25
C LYS A 344 20.39 36.82 15.05
N ASP A 345 20.42 36.00 14.00
CA ASP A 345 21.52 35.10 13.62
C ASP A 345 21.56 33.75 14.38
N GLU A 346 20.45 33.36 15.03
CA GLU A 346 20.20 32.03 15.61
C GLU A 346 19.02 31.34 14.89
N ILE A 347 19.01 30.00 14.79
CA ILE A 347 17.88 29.19 14.29
C ILE A 347 17.42 28.18 15.34
N CYS A 348 16.17 27.74 15.25
CA CYS A 348 15.59 26.83 16.22
C CYS A 348 15.82 25.36 15.83
N ILE A 349 16.71 24.68 16.54
CA ILE A 349 17.03 23.26 16.31
C ILE A 349 16.66 22.49 17.58
N GLU A 350 15.78 21.50 17.44
CA GLU A 350 15.32 20.62 18.54
C GLU A 350 14.85 21.37 19.80
N GLY A 351 14.43 22.63 19.62
CA GLY A 351 13.97 23.54 20.65
C GLY A 351 15.04 24.26 21.46
N GLU A 352 16.28 24.30 20.98
CA GLU A 352 17.32 25.22 21.44
C GLU A 352 17.66 26.25 20.34
N CYS A 353 17.95 27.49 20.75
CA CYS A 353 18.39 28.52 19.80
C CYS A 353 19.89 28.35 19.57
N GLU A 354 20.25 27.84 18.40
CA GLU A 354 21.64 27.65 18.01
C GLU A 354 22.10 28.83 17.16
N GLU A 355 23.26 29.41 17.49
CA GLU A 355 23.90 30.40 16.64
C GLU A 355 24.24 29.74 15.31
N LEU A 356 23.91 30.40 14.19
CA LEU A 356 24.42 29.98 12.89
C LEU A 356 25.94 30.17 12.93
N GLU A 357 26.67 29.12 13.31
CA GLU A 357 28.07 29.05 12.98
C GLU A 357 28.12 29.16 11.45
N GLU A 358 28.79 30.20 10.94
CA GLU A 358 29.38 30.13 9.62
C GLU A 358 30.42 29.01 9.67
N GLU A 359 29.95 27.77 9.78
CA GLU A 359 30.69 26.61 9.34
C GLU A 359 30.92 26.89 7.87
N ALA A 360 32.12 27.40 7.60
CA ALA A 360 32.76 27.17 6.32
C ALA A 360 32.49 25.71 6.01
N GLU A 361 31.61 25.50 5.03
CA GLU A 361 31.28 24.22 4.45
C GLU A 361 32.56 23.40 4.42
N GLU A 362 32.72 22.46 5.35
CA GLU A 362 33.43 21.24 4.99
C GLU A 362 32.46 20.56 4.02
N GLU A 363 32.49 21.06 2.77
CA GLU A 363 32.15 20.26 1.62
C GLU A 363 32.96 18.97 1.82
N GLU A 364 32.30 17.90 2.22
CA GLU A 364 32.79 16.59 1.83
C GLU A 364 32.89 16.68 0.31
N GLU A 365 34.11 16.87 -0.22
CA GLU A 365 34.40 16.79 -1.64
C GLU A 365 34.00 15.37 -2.08
N LEU A 366 32.75 15.21 -2.49
CA LEU A 366 32.28 14.02 -3.16
C LEU A 366 33.09 13.91 -4.46
N GLU A 367 33.80 12.81 -4.62
CA GLU A 367 34.65 12.55 -5.79
C GLU A 367 33.81 12.42 -7.07
N CYS A 368 32.53 12.04 -6.92
CA CYS A 368 31.57 11.95 -8.00
C CYS A 368 30.14 12.25 -7.51
N THR A 369 29.28 12.68 -8.42
CA THR A 369 27.82 12.74 -8.20
C THR A 369 27.06 11.85 -9.18
N VAL A 370 27.72 11.46 -10.27
CA VAL A 370 27.22 10.54 -11.29
C VAL A 370 28.37 9.68 -11.81
N ASP A 371 28.05 8.50 -12.39
CA ASP A 371 29.05 7.58 -12.95
C ASP A 371 29.98 8.23 -14.00
N ALA A 372 29.48 9.26 -14.70
CA ALA A 372 30.24 9.98 -15.72
C ALA A 372 31.41 10.82 -15.14
N ASP A 373 31.40 11.07 -13.83
CA ASP A 373 32.48 11.75 -13.12
C ASP A 373 33.65 10.77 -12.84
N CYS A 374 33.40 9.46 -12.92
CA CYS A 374 34.36 8.40 -12.65
C CYS A 374 35.13 7.94 -13.90
N LYS A 375 36.27 7.27 -13.68
CA LYS A 375 37.07 6.72 -14.79
C LYS A 375 36.38 5.50 -15.40
N GLU A 376 36.77 5.17 -16.63
CA GLU A 376 36.23 4.01 -17.35
C GLU A 376 36.38 2.72 -16.54
N GLY A 377 35.24 2.11 -16.17
CA GLY A 377 35.17 0.90 -15.32
C GLY A 377 34.82 1.15 -13.83
N GLU A 378 34.50 2.38 -13.45
CA GLU A 378 34.06 2.77 -12.10
C GLU A 378 32.63 3.34 -12.14
N ILE A 379 31.87 3.16 -11.05
CA ILE A 379 30.53 3.75 -10.85
C ILE A 379 30.53 4.62 -9.59
N CYS A 380 29.63 5.59 -9.54
CA CYS A 380 29.52 6.51 -8.42
C CYS A 380 28.58 5.96 -7.36
N THR A 381 29.14 5.53 -6.23
CA THR A 381 28.39 5.05 -5.06
C THR A 381 28.70 5.95 -3.88
N ASP A 382 27.68 6.56 -3.27
CA ASP A 382 27.80 7.43 -2.09
C ASP A 382 28.93 8.46 -2.18
N GLY A 383 29.05 9.10 -3.35
CA GLY A 383 30.05 10.15 -3.58
C GLY A 383 31.47 9.68 -3.84
N LYS A 384 31.71 8.37 -4.05
CA LYS A 384 33.01 7.80 -4.38
C LYS A 384 32.97 6.95 -5.64
N CYS A 385 34.04 7.02 -6.43
CA CYS A 385 34.21 6.19 -7.62
C CYS A 385 34.69 4.79 -7.21
N GLU A 386 33.78 3.83 -7.26
CA GLU A 386 34.07 2.43 -6.94
C GLU A 386 34.28 1.62 -8.21
N LYS A 387 35.30 0.77 -8.24
CA LYS A 387 35.51 -0.15 -9.36
C LYS A 387 34.42 -1.19 -9.33
N VAL A 388 33.77 -1.36 -10.48
CA VAL A 388 32.89 -2.51 -10.68
C VAL A 388 33.81 -3.73 -10.75
N GLU A 389 33.94 -4.47 -9.64
CA GLU A 389 34.41 -5.84 -9.75
C GLU A 389 33.37 -6.57 -10.57
N GLU A 390 33.74 -6.95 -11.80
CA GLU A 390 32.93 -7.85 -12.61
C GLU A 390 32.71 -9.13 -11.77
N GLU A 391 31.57 -9.21 -11.09
CA GLU A 391 31.09 -10.47 -10.55
C GLU A 391 31.03 -11.40 -11.75
N LYS A 392 31.94 -12.38 -11.75
CA LYS A 392 32.01 -13.38 -12.80
C LYS A 392 30.61 -13.97 -12.94
N ALA A 393 30.01 -13.75 -14.10
CA ALA A 393 28.76 -14.38 -14.46
C ALA A 393 28.88 -15.89 -14.16
N PRO A 394 27.83 -16.50 -13.57
CA PRO A 394 27.84 -17.92 -13.29
C PRO A 394 28.08 -18.71 -14.59
N GLU A 395 28.74 -19.86 -14.47
CA GLU A 395 29.09 -20.71 -15.61
C GLU A 395 27.84 -21.24 -16.32
N CYS A 396 26.75 -21.43 -15.58
CA CYS A 396 25.45 -21.86 -16.06
C CYS A 396 24.32 -21.17 -15.27
N VAL A 397 23.15 -21.06 -15.87
CA VAL A 397 21.90 -20.69 -15.18
C VAL A 397 20.90 -21.84 -15.22
N VAL A 398 21.01 -22.69 -16.24
CA VAL A 398 20.18 -23.88 -16.47
C VAL A 398 21.03 -25.03 -17.00
N ASP A 399 20.58 -26.27 -16.82
CA ASP A 399 21.33 -27.48 -17.21
C ASP A 399 21.75 -27.50 -18.70
N ILE A 400 20.98 -26.85 -19.58
CA ILE A 400 21.29 -26.78 -21.01
C ILE A 400 22.51 -25.91 -21.32
N ASP A 401 22.97 -25.10 -20.35
CA ASP A 401 24.21 -24.33 -20.47
C ASP A 401 25.45 -25.22 -20.24
N CYS A 402 25.28 -26.44 -19.72
CA CYS A 402 26.34 -27.40 -19.39
C CYS A 402 26.58 -28.46 -20.48
N GLU A 403 27.75 -29.12 -20.46
CA GLU A 403 28.06 -30.19 -21.40
C GLU A 403 27.20 -31.45 -21.14
N GLU A 404 27.09 -32.34 -22.14
CA GLU A 404 26.25 -33.54 -22.05
C GLU A 404 26.70 -34.45 -20.88
N GLY A 405 25.83 -34.60 -19.87
CA GLY A 405 26.10 -35.35 -18.63
C GLY A 405 26.35 -34.48 -17.38
N GLU A 406 26.20 -33.16 -17.50
CA GLU A 406 26.34 -32.21 -16.39
C GLU A 406 25.01 -31.50 -16.09
N VAL A 407 24.83 -31.05 -14.84
CA VAL A 407 23.68 -30.26 -14.38
C VAL A 407 24.16 -28.97 -13.74
N CYS A 408 23.34 -27.93 -13.79
CA CYS A 408 23.67 -26.62 -13.24
C CYS A 408 23.27 -26.54 -11.77
N THR A 409 24.27 -26.49 -10.89
CA THR A 409 24.09 -26.34 -9.43
C THR A 409 24.83 -25.10 -8.96
N GLU A 410 24.08 -24.17 -8.34
CA GLU A 410 24.60 -22.91 -7.78
C GLU A 410 25.51 -22.12 -8.76
N GLY A 411 25.17 -22.15 -10.05
CA GLY A 411 25.90 -21.43 -11.09
C GLY A 411 27.17 -22.12 -11.59
N LYS A 412 27.35 -23.43 -11.34
CA LYS A 412 28.42 -24.27 -11.86
C LYS A 412 27.89 -25.55 -12.49
N CYS A 413 28.55 -26.02 -13.55
CA CYS A 413 28.24 -27.29 -14.16
C CYS A 413 28.90 -28.44 -13.38
N GLU A 414 28.09 -29.29 -12.78
CA GLU A 414 28.55 -30.46 -12.03
C GLU A 414 28.19 -31.75 -12.77
N LYS A 415 29.14 -32.69 -12.83
CA LYS A 415 28.91 -34.00 -13.44
C LYS A 415 27.95 -34.81 -12.62
N VAL A 416 26.90 -35.29 -13.27
CA VAL A 416 26.02 -36.30 -12.68
C VAL A 416 26.77 -37.62 -12.73
N GLU A 417 27.22 -38.10 -11.57
CA GLU A 417 27.72 -39.47 -11.47
C GLU A 417 26.55 -40.43 -11.66
N GLU A 418 26.55 -41.19 -12.76
CA GLU A 418 25.53 -42.21 -12.99
C GLU A 418 25.56 -43.24 -11.85
N PRO A 419 24.39 -43.64 -11.30
CA PRO A 419 24.36 -44.59 -10.19
C PRO A 419 24.94 -45.94 -10.63
N GLU A 420 25.72 -46.57 -9.75
CA GLU A 420 26.32 -47.89 -9.98
C GLU A 420 25.27 -48.98 -10.24
N CYS A 421 24.06 -48.79 -9.72
CA CYS A 421 22.94 -49.70 -9.91
C CYS A 421 21.61 -48.94 -9.98
N THR A 422 20.61 -49.55 -10.61
CA THR A 422 19.21 -49.10 -10.53
C THR A 422 18.29 -50.15 -9.94
N ILE A 423 18.73 -51.42 -9.97
CA ILE A 423 18.04 -52.58 -9.41
C ILE A 423 19.08 -53.56 -8.84
N ASP A 424 18.67 -54.40 -7.88
CA ASP A 424 19.57 -55.34 -7.20
C ASP A 424 20.34 -56.28 -8.14
N THR A 425 19.76 -56.60 -9.31
CA THR A 425 20.42 -57.47 -10.29
C THR A 425 21.60 -56.83 -11.01
N ASP A 426 21.78 -55.51 -10.88
CA ASP A 426 22.94 -54.80 -11.38
C ASP A 426 24.16 -55.01 -10.44
N CYS A 427 23.91 -55.45 -9.21
CA CYS A 427 24.92 -55.71 -8.17
C CYS A 427 25.39 -57.17 -8.15
N LYS A 428 26.51 -57.44 -7.46
CA LYS A 428 27.05 -58.80 -7.34
C LYS A 428 26.22 -59.64 -6.37
N GLU A 429 26.43 -60.96 -6.41
CA GLU A 429 25.84 -61.90 -5.45
C GLU A 429 26.20 -61.44 -4.02
N ASP A 430 25.18 -61.29 -3.16
CA ASP A 430 25.21 -60.75 -1.78
C ASP A 430 25.20 -59.20 -1.64
N GLU A 431 24.84 -58.45 -2.68
CA GLU A 431 24.65 -56.99 -2.65
C GLU A 431 23.22 -56.59 -3.11
N ALA A 432 22.69 -55.47 -2.59
CA ALA A 432 21.44 -54.83 -3.03
C ALA A 432 21.70 -53.40 -3.49
N CYS A 433 20.83 -52.90 -4.37
CA CYS A 433 20.90 -51.53 -4.84
C CYS A 433 20.20 -50.58 -3.86
N ILE A 434 20.99 -49.78 -3.15
CA ILE A 434 20.51 -48.79 -2.19
C ILE A 434 20.95 -47.41 -2.66
N GLU A 435 19.99 -46.55 -2.95
CA GLU A 435 20.22 -45.16 -3.39
C GLU A 435 21.24 -45.03 -4.54
N GLY A 436 21.23 -46.00 -5.46
CA GLY A 436 22.10 -46.01 -6.63
C GLY A 436 23.50 -46.61 -6.40
N THR A 437 23.77 -47.18 -5.23
CA THR A 437 25.04 -47.84 -4.90
C THR A 437 24.81 -49.30 -4.52
N CYS A 438 25.71 -50.20 -4.93
CA CYS A 438 25.64 -51.62 -4.54
C CYS A 438 26.19 -51.81 -3.13
N GLU A 439 25.31 -52.06 -2.16
CA GLU A 439 25.67 -52.29 -0.76
C GLU A 439 25.53 -53.75 -0.36
N LYS A 440 26.47 -54.25 0.45
CA LYS A 440 26.43 -55.63 0.95
C LYS A 440 25.30 -55.82 1.95
N ILE A 441 24.53 -56.88 1.75
CA ILE A 441 23.48 -57.27 2.68
C ILE A 441 24.09 -58.27 3.65
N GLU A 442 24.37 -57.85 4.88
CA GLU A 442 24.73 -58.79 5.95
C GLU A 442 23.43 -59.50 6.43
N GLU A 443 23.40 -60.83 6.36
CA GLU A 443 22.32 -61.69 6.91
C GLU A 443 22.23 -61.65 8.45
#